data_AF-A0A453IS09-F1
#
_entry.id   AF-A0A453IS09-F1
#
_cell.length_a   1.000
_cell.length_b   1.000
_cell.length_c   1.000
_cell.angle_alpha   90.00
_cell.angle_beta   90.00
_cell.angle_gamma   90.00
#
_symmetry.space_group_name_H-M   'P 1'
#
loop_
_entity.id
_entity.type
_entity.pdbx_description
1 polymer ?
#
loop_
_entity_poly.entity_id
_entity_poly.type
_entity_poly.pdbx_seq_one_letter_code
_entity_poly.pdbx_strand_id
1 'polypeptide(L)'
;MTYGFNFPLQIENGVDPSRLVQNYTIDLQEGDTIITASDGLFDNVYDHEAAAIVSKSLEADRKPTEIAELLAARAKEVGRSGSGRSPFSDAALAEGYLGYSGGKLDDVTVVVSIVRKSEL
;
A
#
# COMPACT_ATOMS: atom_id res chain seq x y z
N MET A 1 2.52 -4.71 25.09
CA MET A 1 2.94 -3.92 23.91
C MET A 1 2.06 -2.69 23.83
N THR A 2 2.65 -1.55 23.52
CA THR A 2 1.93 -0.32 23.15
C THR A 2 1.74 -0.33 21.63
N TYR A 3 0.48 -0.20 21.20
CA TYR A 3 0.10 -0.04 19.79
C TYR A 3 -0.17 1.43 19.53
N GLY A 4 0.23 1.93 18.35
CA GLY A 4 0.07 3.34 18.02
C GLY A 4 0.63 3.68 16.64
N PHE A 5 0.71 4.97 16.34
CA PHE A 5 1.27 5.46 15.08
C PHE A 5 2.68 4.88 14.84
N ASN A 6 2.87 4.21 13.70
CA ASN A 6 4.12 3.55 13.32
C ASN A 6 4.59 2.44 14.29
N PHE A 7 3.69 1.91 15.13
CA PHE A 7 3.87 0.71 15.96
C PHE A 7 2.73 -0.28 15.68
N PRO A 8 2.74 -0.95 14.51
CA PRO A 8 1.65 -1.81 14.07
C PRO A 8 1.53 -3.08 14.91
N LEU A 9 0.39 -3.78 14.78
CA LEU A 9 0.27 -5.16 15.27
C LEU A 9 1.28 -6.04 14.54
N GLN A 10 2.00 -6.87 15.30
CA GLN A 10 2.98 -7.80 14.75
C GLN A 10 2.71 -9.21 15.30
N ILE A 11 2.82 -10.22 14.45
CA ILE A 11 2.74 -11.62 14.86
C ILE A 11 4.07 -11.97 15.50
N GLU A 12 4.05 -12.26 16.80
CA GLU A 12 5.22 -12.69 17.55
C GLU A 12 5.32 -14.21 17.65
N ASN A 13 6.53 -14.70 17.92
CA ASN A 13 6.75 -16.13 18.13
C ASN A 13 5.90 -16.66 19.30
N GLY A 14 5.20 -17.77 19.08
CA GLY A 14 4.32 -18.39 20.08
C GLY A 14 2.94 -17.72 20.21
N VAL A 15 2.64 -16.68 19.42
CA VAL A 15 1.31 -16.09 19.32
C VAL A 15 0.55 -16.73 18.17
N ASP A 16 -0.68 -17.19 18.43
CA ASP A 16 -1.60 -17.64 17.37
C ASP A 16 -2.05 -16.44 16.52
N PRO A 17 -1.70 -16.39 15.21
CA PRO A 17 -2.06 -15.30 14.32
C PRO A 17 -3.57 -15.07 14.21
N SER A 18 -4.40 -16.11 14.41
CA SER A 18 -5.85 -16.01 14.29
C SER A 18 -6.47 -14.97 15.24
N ARG A 19 -5.76 -14.65 16.33
CA ARG A 19 -6.16 -13.64 17.32
C ARG A 19 -5.88 -12.20 16.90
N LEU A 20 -5.05 -12.01 15.87
CA LEU A 20 -4.59 -10.71 15.38
C LEU A 20 -5.15 -10.38 14.00
N VAL A 21 -5.41 -11.41 13.18
CA VAL A 21 -5.92 -11.25 11.82
C VAL A 21 -7.36 -10.74 11.83
N GLN A 22 -7.63 -9.74 11.02
CA GLN A 22 -8.97 -9.28 10.71
C GLN A 22 -9.43 -9.94 9.40
N ASN A 23 -10.62 -10.55 9.44
CA ASN A 23 -11.17 -11.25 8.29
C ASN A 23 -12.23 -10.40 7.61
N TYR A 24 -12.10 -10.26 6.29
CA TYR A 24 -13.05 -9.54 5.45
C TYR A 24 -13.44 -10.45 4.29
N THR A 25 -14.70 -10.36 3.86
CA THR A 25 -15.19 -10.99 2.64
C THR A 25 -15.74 -9.88 1.75
N ILE A 26 -15.21 -9.79 0.53
CA ILE A 26 -15.57 -8.78 -0.45
C ILE A 26 -15.94 -9.52 -1.73
N ASP A 27 -17.14 -9.27 -2.23
CA ASP A 27 -17.58 -9.80 -3.52
C ASP A 27 -16.85 -9.06 -4.65
N LEU A 28 -16.25 -9.82 -5.56
CA LEU A 28 -15.44 -9.28 -6.66
C LEU A 28 -16.14 -9.44 -8.01
N GLN A 29 -15.86 -8.53 -8.92
CA GLN A 29 -16.32 -8.54 -10.30
C GLN A 29 -15.14 -8.67 -11.26
N GLU A 30 -15.43 -9.18 -12.46
CA GLU A 30 -14.44 -9.21 -13.53
C GLU A 30 -13.92 -7.81 -13.85
N GLY A 31 -12.60 -7.67 -13.93
CA GLY A 31 -11.93 -6.38 -14.11
C GLY A 31 -11.51 -5.70 -12.81
N ASP A 32 -12.00 -6.13 -11.65
CA ASP A 32 -11.52 -5.62 -10.37
C ASP A 32 -10.02 -5.86 -10.22
N THR A 33 -9.32 -4.86 -9.69
CA THR A 33 -7.88 -4.93 -9.43
C THR A 33 -7.62 -4.87 -7.94
N ILE A 34 -6.97 -5.90 -7.41
CA ILE A 34 -6.54 -5.97 -6.01
C ILE A 34 -5.07 -5.58 -5.92
N ILE A 35 -4.77 -4.59 -5.10
CA ILE A 35 -3.42 -4.23 -4.69
C ILE A 35 -3.20 -4.75 -3.28
N THR A 36 -2.21 -5.62 -3.08
CA THR A 36 -1.74 -6.04 -1.77
C THR A 36 -0.29 -5.60 -1.61
N ALA A 37 0.04 -4.90 -0.54
CA ALA A 37 1.36 -4.33 -0.37
C ALA A 37 1.78 -4.21 1.10
N SER A 38 3.09 -4.01 1.33
CA SER A 38 3.60 -3.54 2.61
C SER A 38 3.22 -2.08 2.86
N ASP A 39 3.36 -1.63 4.11
CA ASP A 39 3.20 -0.22 4.50
C ASP A 39 4.13 0.70 3.69
N GLY A 40 5.30 0.25 3.27
CA GLY A 40 6.19 1.00 2.39
C GLY A 40 5.53 1.57 1.12
N LEU A 41 4.47 0.95 0.58
CA LEU A 41 3.64 1.56 -0.48
C LEU A 41 2.72 2.64 0.10
N PHE A 42 1.88 2.25 1.07
CA PHE A 42 0.78 3.07 1.56
C PHE A 42 1.22 4.25 2.44
N ASP A 43 2.44 4.22 2.98
CA ASP A 43 3.08 5.36 3.66
C ASP A 43 3.51 6.45 2.67
N ASN A 44 3.69 6.10 1.39
CA ASN A 44 4.33 6.96 0.39
C ASN A 44 3.44 7.28 -0.82
N VAL A 45 2.35 6.57 -1.04
CA VAL A 45 1.44 6.77 -2.18
C VAL A 45 0.01 6.79 -1.67
N TYR A 46 -0.74 7.85 -1.98
CA TYR A 46 -2.13 7.92 -1.59
C TYR A 46 -2.98 6.93 -2.39
N ASP A 47 -4.06 6.39 -1.80
CA ASP A 47 -4.96 5.43 -2.45
C ASP A 47 -5.46 5.90 -3.83
N HIS A 48 -5.81 7.18 -3.95
CA HIS A 48 -6.28 7.77 -5.20
C HIS A 48 -5.16 7.88 -6.26
N GLU A 49 -3.90 8.10 -5.84
CA GLU A 49 -2.76 8.08 -6.76
C GLU A 49 -2.48 6.65 -7.23
N ALA A 50 -2.51 5.67 -6.32
CA ALA A 50 -2.36 4.25 -6.66
C ALA A 50 -3.45 3.81 -7.64
N ALA A 51 -4.71 4.16 -7.38
CA ALA A 51 -5.84 3.88 -8.28
C ALA A 51 -5.65 4.55 -9.66
N ALA A 52 -5.16 5.79 -9.71
CA ALA A 52 -4.89 6.47 -10.97
C ALA A 52 -3.74 5.80 -11.76
N ILE A 53 -2.70 5.31 -11.09
CA ILE A 53 -1.62 4.54 -11.72
C ILE A 53 -2.16 3.24 -12.31
N VAL A 54 -3.00 2.51 -11.55
CA VAL A 54 -3.65 1.29 -12.03
C VAL A 54 -4.52 1.59 -13.25
N SER A 55 -5.44 2.55 -13.17
CA SER A 55 -6.37 2.88 -14.26
C SER A 55 -5.63 3.19 -15.56
N LYS A 56 -4.65 4.10 -15.51
CA LYS A 56 -3.83 4.47 -16.68
C LYS A 56 -3.03 3.29 -17.23
N SER A 57 -2.60 2.38 -16.36
CA SER A 57 -1.83 1.21 -16.78
C SER A 57 -2.70 0.17 -17.47
N LEU A 58 -3.94 -0.03 -16.99
CA LEU A 58 -4.92 -0.90 -17.63
C LEU A 58 -5.36 -0.34 -18.99
N GLU A 59 -5.58 0.97 -19.11
CA GLU A 59 -5.84 1.64 -20.39
C GLU A 59 -4.70 1.46 -21.40
N ALA A 60 -3.47 1.33 -20.91
CA ALA A 60 -2.27 1.07 -21.70
C ALA A 60 -1.97 -0.43 -21.89
N ASP A 61 -2.90 -1.33 -21.53
CA ASP A 61 -2.78 -2.80 -21.62
C ASP A 61 -1.51 -3.36 -20.95
N ARG A 62 -1.09 -2.73 -19.84
CA ARG A 62 0.08 -3.19 -19.07
C ARG A 62 -0.25 -4.45 -18.28
N LYS A 63 0.74 -5.32 -18.15
CA LYS A 63 0.64 -6.52 -17.32
C LYS A 63 0.63 -6.15 -15.83
N PRO A 64 -0.02 -6.95 -14.96
CA PRO A 64 -0.03 -6.71 -13.52
C PRO A 64 1.36 -6.50 -12.89
N THR A 65 2.38 -7.21 -13.39
CA THR A 65 3.76 -7.07 -12.92
C THR A 65 4.33 -5.67 -13.19
N GLU A 66 4.06 -5.09 -14.37
CA GLU A 66 4.50 -3.74 -14.70
C GLU A 66 3.77 -2.69 -13.84
N ILE A 67 2.49 -2.93 -13.52
CA ILE A 67 1.72 -2.07 -12.61
C ILE A 67 2.33 -2.10 -11.21
N ALA A 68 2.66 -3.30 -10.70
CA ALA A 68 3.32 -3.47 -9.42
C ALA A 68 4.67 -2.75 -9.36
N GLU A 69 5.47 -2.84 -10.43
CA GLU A 69 6.75 -2.13 -10.56
C GLU A 69 6.57 -0.60 -10.55
N LEU A 70 5.57 -0.07 -11.25
CA LEU A 70 5.27 1.37 -11.25
C LEU A 70 4.86 1.88 -9.87
N LEU A 71 4.00 1.14 -9.17
CA LEU A 71 3.58 1.46 -7.79
C LEU A 71 4.79 1.44 -6.84
N ALA A 72 5.62 0.39 -6.91
CA ALA A 72 6.80 0.27 -6.08
C ALA A 72 7.86 1.36 -6.38
N ALA A 73 8.04 1.71 -7.66
CA ALA A 73 8.93 2.79 -8.06
C ALA A 73 8.45 4.15 -7.54
N ARG A 74 7.14 4.43 -7.65
CA ARG A 74 6.54 5.65 -7.12
C ARG A 74 6.71 5.76 -5.60
N ALA A 75 6.44 4.68 -4.87
CA ALA A 75 6.66 4.64 -3.43
C ALA A 75 8.12 4.92 -3.05
N LYS A 76 9.09 4.30 -3.75
CA LYS A 76 10.52 4.54 -3.53
C LYS A 76 10.98 5.94 -3.90
N GLU A 77 10.36 6.57 -4.90
CA GLU A 77 10.62 7.96 -5.26
C GLU A 77 10.18 8.89 -4.12
N VAL A 78 8.92 8.77 -3.68
CA VAL A 78 8.37 9.61 -2.60
C VAL A 78 9.09 9.34 -1.28
N GLY A 79 9.35 8.08 -0.94
CA GLY A 79 10.04 7.67 0.29
C GLY A 79 11.46 8.23 0.42
N ARG A 80 12.13 8.56 -0.70
CA ARG A 80 13.45 9.23 -0.70
C ARG A 80 13.36 10.75 -0.60
N SER A 81 12.19 11.33 -0.81
CA SER A 81 12.00 12.77 -0.71
C SER A 81 11.93 13.19 0.76
N GLY A 82 12.85 14.07 1.18
CA GLY A 82 12.80 14.71 2.50
C GLY A 82 11.85 15.91 2.59
N SER A 83 11.08 16.18 1.53
CA SER A 83 10.14 17.31 1.45
C SER A 83 8.87 16.93 0.70
N GLY A 84 7.82 17.72 0.90
CA GLY A 84 6.50 17.47 0.33
C GLY A 84 5.57 16.78 1.33
N ARG A 85 4.45 16.28 0.82
CA ARG A 85 3.45 15.53 1.59
C ARG A 85 3.44 14.08 1.13
N SER A 86 3.23 13.20 2.08
CA SER A 86 2.96 11.78 1.89
C SER A 86 1.85 11.36 2.85
N PRO A 87 1.20 10.21 2.62
CA PRO A 87 0.30 9.62 3.60
C PRO A 87 0.93 9.53 4.99
N PHE A 88 2.20 9.11 5.08
CA PHE A 88 2.90 9.01 6.36
C PHE A 88 3.07 10.37 7.06
N SER A 89 3.55 11.40 6.35
CA SER A 89 3.75 12.72 6.95
C SER A 89 2.42 13.34 7.41
N ASP A 90 1.35 13.11 6.64
CA ASP A 90 0.02 13.60 6.99
C ASP A 90 -0.55 12.86 8.21
N ALA A 91 -0.37 11.53 8.29
CA ALA A 91 -0.77 10.73 9.44
C ALA A 91 0.04 11.09 10.69
N ALA A 92 1.34 11.31 10.56
CA ALA A 92 2.20 11.79 11.66
C ALA A 92 1.70 13.14 12.21
N LEU A 93 1.37 14.08 11.33
CA LEU A 93 0.81 15.37 11.72
C LEU A 93 -0.55 15.23 12.43
N ALA A 94 -1.42 14.33 11.96
CA ALA A 94 -2.72 14.07 12.58
C ALA A 94 -2.60 13.52 14.01
N GLU A 95 -1.54 12.75 14.28
CA GLU A 95 -1.19 12.21 15.60
C GLU A 95 -0.41 13.24 16.47
N GLY A 96 -0.20 14.45 15.97
CA GLY A 96 0.45 15.55 16.69
C GLY A 96 1.97 15.57 16.58
N TYR A 97 2.58 14.71 15.75
CA TYR A 97 4.00 14.75 15.48
C TYR A 97 4.34 15.89 14.51
N LEU A 98 4.86 16.98 15.05
CA LEU A 98 5.26 18.16 14.27
C LEU A 98 6.62 17.94 13.59
N GLY A 99 6.76 18.48 12.37
CA GLY A 99 8.04 18.53 11.65
C GLY A 99 8.31 17.36 10.72
N TYR A 100 7.42 16.37 10.63
CA TYR A 100 7.48 15.35 9.58
C TYR A 100 7.09 15.96 8.22
N SER A 101 7.94 15.76 7.23
CA SER A 101 7.74 16.18 5.84
C SER A 101 8.39 15.18 4.90
N GLY A 102 7.88 15.09 3.67
CA GLY A 102 8.35 14.12 2.69
C GLY A 102 7.78 12.72 2.93
N GLY A 103 8.43 11.72 2.34
CA GLY A 103 8.05 10.32 2.48
C GLY A 103 8.78 9.60 3.63
N LYS A 104 8.49 8.31 3.77
CA LYS A 104 9.14 7.39 4.70
C LYS A 104 9.87 6.33 3.87
N LEU A 105 11.20 6.37 3.85
CA LEU A 105 11.99 5.37 3.14
C LEU A 105 11.84 4.00 3.81
N ASP A 106 11.34 3.02 3.06
CA ASP A 106 11.04 1.69 3.59
C ASP A 106 11.21 0.59 2.52
N ASP A 107 11.18 -0.66 2.95
CA ASP A 107 11.07 -1.81 2.06
C ASP A 107 9.67 -1.86 1.44
N VAL A 108 9.62 -1.90 0.11
CA VAL A 108 8.37 -1.85 -0.66
C VAL A 108 8.14 -3.18 -1.36
N THR A 109 7.05 -3.85 -0.99
CA THR A 109 6.54 -5.04 -1.69
C THR A 109 5.14 -4.74 -2.20
N VAL A 110 4.86 -5.04 -3.48
CA VAL A 110 3.56 -4.83 -4.11
C VAL A 110 3.18 -6.07 -4.92
N VAL A 111 1.94 -6.53 -4.76
CA VAL A 111 1.31 -7.57 -5.57
C VAL A 111 0.06 -6.96 -6.20
N VAL A 112 -0.06 -7.09 -7.50
CA VAL A 112 -1.24 -6.65 -8.27
C VAL A 112 -1.91 -7.89 -8.86
N SER A 113 -3.20 -8.06 -8.56
CA SER A 113 -4.04 -9.13 -9.10
C SER A 113 -5.20 -8.52 -9.85
N ILE A 114 -5.53 -9.06 -11.03
CA ILE A 114 -6.69 -8.63 -11.81
C ILE A 114 -7.67 -9.79 -11.91
N VAL A 115 -8.91 -9.55 -11.50
CA VAL A 115 -9.98 -10.55 -11.55
C VAL A 115 -10.39 -10.79 -13.00
N ARG A 116 -10.42 -12.06 -13.39
CA ARG A 116 -10.86 -12.53 -14.70
C ARG A 116 -11.93 -13.60 -14.52
N LYS A 117 -12.89 -13.68 -15.44
CA LYS A 117 -13.75 -14.87 -15.49
C LYS A 117 -12.89 -16.09 -15.79
N SER A 118 -13.23 -17.20 -15.15
CA SER A 118 -12.62 -18.48 -15.49
C SER A 118 -13.04 -18.86 -16.90
N GLU A 119 -12.08 -19.04 -17.79
CA GLU A 119 -12.28 -19.70 -19.08
C GLU A 119 -12.18 -21.22 -18.83
N LEU A 120 -13.26 -21.82 -18.34
CA LEU A 120 -13.45 -23.28 -18.34
C LEU A 120 -14.22 -23.69 -19.60
#